data_AF-A0A8S0H045-F1
#
_entry.id   AF-A0A8S0H045-F1
#
_cell.length_a   1.000
_cell.length_b   1.000
_cell.length_c   1.000
_cell.angle_alpha   90.00
_cell.angle_beta   90.00
_cell.angle_gamma   90.00
#
_symmetry.space_group_name_H-M   'P 1'
#
loop_
_entity.id
_entity.type
_entity.pdbx_description
1 polymer ?
#
loop_
_entity_poly.entity_id
_entity_poly.type
_entity_poly.pdbx_seq_one_letter_code
_entity_poly.pdbx_strand_id
1 'polypeptide(L)'
;MRHEIHDLLAPLPGTARQVHSFHFGPPQAAGKVYIQSSLHADELPGMLVAWHLKQHLAELEAAGRLRQEIVLVPVANPVGLEQVLMDVPLGRYQLESGQNFNRGFADLGEQVGDAIEGLLNADPEHNLELIRRHLIDALARQRPQTQLQSLQLTLQRLACDADMVLDLHCDFEAVAHLYTTPKPGPGWSRWLATWAPKPACWPPTPRPGRSTNASACCGGNCNSASASVSPSRQAALR
;
A
#
# COMPACT_ATOMS: atom_id res chain seq x y z
N MET A 1 19.46 -6.51 5.67
CA MET A 1 18.26 -5.72 5.99
C MET A 1 18.68 -4.28 6.19
N ARG A 2 18.13 -3.36 5.41
CA ARG A 2 18.26 -1.91 5.65
C ARG A 2 16.96 -1.42 6.30
N HIS A 3 17.07 -0.61 7.34
CA HIS A 3 15.93 -0.04 8.05
C HIS A 3 15.94 1.46 7.84
N GLU A 4 14.87 2.00 7.28
CA GLU A 4 14.67 3.42 7.07
C GLU A 4 13.52 3.93 7.96
N ILE A 5 13.67 5.16 8.44
CA ILE A 5 12.72 5.82 9.33
C ILE A 5 12.26 7.09 8.62
N HIS A 6 10.93 7.25 8.52
CA HIS A 6 10.28 8.33 7.80
C HIS A 6 9.49 9.18 8.78
N ASP A 7 9.98 10.38 9.07
CA ASP A 7 9.31 11.33 9.96
C ASP A 7 7.99 11.82 9.35
N LEU A 8 6.95 11.88 10.18
CA LEU A 8 5.69 12.50 9.84
C LEU A 8 5.65 13.93 10.39
N LEU A 9 4.92 14.81 9.70
CA LEU A 9 4.62 16.13 10.25
C LEU A 9 4.00 16.01 11.65
N ALA A 10 4.59 16.71 12.61
CA ALA A 10 4.08 16.78 13.97
C ALA A 10 2.94 17.80 14.05
N PRO A 11 1.74 17.44 14.53
CA PRO A 11 0.63 18.39 14.67
C PRO A 11 0.85 19.38 15.81
N LEU A 12 1.65 18.99 16.82
CA LEU A 12 1.90 19.77 18.03
C LEU A 12 3.40 19.75 18.40
N PRO A 13 3.95 20.84 18.97
CA PRO A 13 5.32 20.86 19.48
C PRO A 13 5.58 19.74 20.50
N GLY A 14 6.76 19.13 20.42
CA GLY A 14 7.16 18.05 21.34
C GLY A 14 6.57 16.68 21.02
N THR A 15 5.80 16.54 19.94
CA THR A 15 5.31 15.24 19.45
C THR A 15 6.06 14.84 18.19
N ALA A 16 6.23 13.53 17.97
CA ALA A 16 6.80 12.98 16.75
C ALA A 16 6.19 11.60 16.48
N ARG A 17 5.97 11.30 15.20
CA ARG A 17 5.51 9.98 14.73
C ARG A 17 6.30 9.60 13.50
N GLN A 18 6.56 8.32 13.34
CA GLN A 18 7.46 7.80 12.32
C GLN A 18 6.87 6.55 11.67
N VAL A 19 7.06 6.43 10.35
CA VAL A 19 6.83 5.18 9.63
C VAL A 19 8.18 4.47 9.50
N HIS A 20 8.20 3.16 9.76
CA HIS A 20 9.41 2.34 9.69
C HIS A 20 9.31 1.40 8.49
N SER A 21 10.23 1.50 7.54
CA SER A 21 10.33 0.58 6.40
C SER A 21 11.56 -0.32 6.52
N PHE A 22 11.36 -1.62 6.30
CA PHE A 22 12.42 -2.62 6.31
C PHE A 22 12.63 -3.14 4.89
N HIS A 23 13.84 -2.93 4.38
CA HIS A 23 14.24 -3.27 3.02
C HIS A 23 15.11 -4.53 3.04
N PHE A 24 14.73 -5.52 2.25
CA PHE A 24 15.40 -6.81 2.12
C PHE A 24 15.75 -7.08 0.66
N GLY A 25 16.83 -7.83 0.45
CA GLY A 25 17.26 -8.24 -0.90
C GLY A 25 18.40 -7.40 -1.45
N PRO A 26 18.82 -7.65 -2.71
CA PRO A 26 19.98 -7.00 -3.28
C PRO A 26 19.73 -5.49 -3.51
N PRO A 27 20.69 -4.59 -3.22
CA PRO A 27 20.52 -3.14 -3.38
C PRO A 27 20.20 -2.67 -4.81
N GLN A 28 20.49 -3.49 -5.82
CA GLN A 28 20.31 -3.21 -7.24
C GLN A 28 19.38 -4.24 -7.87
N ALA A 29 18.30 -4.57 -7.16
CA ALA A 29 17.27 -5.46 -7.67
C ALA A 29 16.63 -4.89 -8.94
N ALA A 30 16.30 -5.76 -9.89
CA ALA A 30 15.61 -5.37 -11.12
C ALA A 30 14.12 -5.02 -10.88
N GLY A 31 13.58 -5.41 -9.73
CA GLY A 31 12.22 -5.16 -9.33
C GLY A 31 12.04 -5.04 -7.82
N LYS A 32 10.89 -4.52 -7.44
CA LYS A 32 10.54 -4.15 -6.07
C LYS A 32 9.12 -4.60 -5.71
N VAL A 33 9.00 -5.24 -4.55
CA VAL A 33 7.72 -5.56 -3.91
C VAL A 33 7.57 -4.70 -2.67
N TYR A 34 6.48 -3.94 -2.59
CA TYR A 34 6.11 -3.17 -1.42
C TYR A 34 4.96 -3.87 -0.69
N ILE A 35 5.12 -4.08 0.62
CA ILE A 35 4.16 -4.74 1.49
C ILE A 35 3.93 -3.84 2.70
N GLN A 36 2.68 -3.54 3.00
CA GLN A 36 2.32 -2.82 4.22
C GLN A 36 1.16 -3.51 4.95
N SER A 37 0.98 -3.16 6.21
CA SER A 37 -0.15 -3.58 7.03
C SER A 37 -0.57 -2.50 8.02
N SER A 38 -1.78 -2.65 8.56
CA SER A 38 -2.27 -1.81 9.66
C SER A 38 -2.43 -0.34 9.26
N LEU A 39 -2.89 -0.07 8.03
CA LEU A 39 -3.27 1.28 7.62
C LEU A 39 -4.53 1.74 8.35
N HIS A 40 -5.52 0.86 8.50
CA HIS A 40 -6.44 0.95 9.63
C HIS A 40 -5.73 0.32 10.83
N ALA A 41 -5.42 1.13 11.84
CA ALA A 41 -4.48 0.73 12.88
C ALA A 41 -5.05 -0.30 13.89
N ASP A 42 -6.36 -0.50 13.87
CA ASP A 42 -7.11 -1.48 14.66
C ASP A 42 -7.18 -2.87 13.98
N GLU A 43 -6.60 -3.03 12.79
CA GLU A 43 -6.54 -4.29 12.03
C GLU A 43 -5.29 -5.13 12.38
N LEU A 44 -5.20 -5.57 13.64
CA LEU A 44 -4.01 -6.24 14.21
C LEU A 44 -3.54 -7.54 13.51
N PRO A 45 -4.42 -8.41 12.95
CA PRO A 45 -3.99 -9.61 12.23
C PRO A 45 -3.00 -9.31 11.09
N GLY A 46 -3.19 -8.22 10.34
CA GLY A 46 -2.27 -7.81 9.29
C GLY A 46 -0.87 -7.49 9.84
N MET A 47 -0.82 -6.80 10.98
CA MET A 47 0.42 -6.50 11.70
C MET A 47 1.16 -7.77 12.12
N LEU A 48 0.44 -8.77 12.63
CA LEU A 48 1.01 -10.05 13.05
C LEU A 48 1.61 -10.81 11.86
N VAL A 49 0.91 -10.84 10.73
CA VAL A 49 1.44 -11.44 9.49
C VAL A 49 2.71 -10.72 9.04
N ALA A 50 2.72 -9.39 9.05
CA ALA A 50 3.90 -8.61 8.69
C ALA A 50 5.06 -8.84 9.66
N TRP A 51 4.80 -9.03 10.96
CA TRP A 51 5.83 -9.38 11.94
C TRP A 51 6.51 -10.72 11.61
N HIS A 52 5.73 -11.77 11.35
CA HIS A 52 6.27 -13.07 10.94
C HIS A 52 7.02 -12.99 9.61
N LEU A 53 6.45 -12.26 8.65
CA LEU A 53 7.08 -12.04 7.35
C LEU A 53 8.44 -11.36 7.49
N LYS A 54 8.58 -10.38 8.38
CA LYS A 54 9.86 -9.72 8.67
C LYS A 54 10.93 -10.72 9.12
N GLN A 55 10.59 -11.68 9.99
CA GLN A 55 11.52 -12.71 10.47
C GLN A 55 11.94 -13.63 9.32
N HIS A 56 10.97 -14.14 8.55
CA HIS A 56 11.25 -15.02 7.41
C HIS A 56 12.06 -14.33 6.31
N LEU A 57 11.81 -13.05 6.02
CA LEU A 57 12.59 -12.28 5.07
C LEU A 57 14.04 -12.10 5.54
N ALA A 58 14.28 -11.92 6.84
CA ALA A 58 15.64 -11.86 7.38
C ALA A 58 16.38 -13.19 7.22
N GLU A 59 15.71 -14.33 7.45
CA GLU A 59 16.28 -15.67 7.22
C GLU A 59 16.63 -15.89 5.73
N LEU A 60 15.71 -15.52 4.83
CA LEU A 60 15.91 -15.67 3.38
C LEU A 60 17.02 -14.76 2.85
N GLU A 61 17.14 -13.55 3.39
CA GLU A 61 18.22 -12.61 3.07
C GLU A 61 19.57 -13.15 3.53
N ALA A 62 19.67 -13.64 4.78
CA ALA A 62 20.88 -14.25 5.31
C ALA A 62 21.32 -15.49 4.51
N ALA A 63 20.36 -16.23 3.95
CA ALA A 63 20.61 -17.37 3.07
C ALA A 63 20.88 -16.97 1.59
N GLY A 64 20.87 -15.69 1.24
CA GLY A 64 21.09 -15.22 -0.15
C GLY A 64 19.99 -15.65 -1.13
N ARG A 65 18.77 -15.91 -0.64
CA ARG A 65 17.67 -16.46 -1.44
C ARG A 65 16.74 -15.41 -2.04
N LEU A 66 16.90 -14.15 -1.66
CA LEU A 66 16.11 -13.03 -2.17
C LEU A 66 16.66 -12.58 -3.53
N ARG A 67 15.78 -12.51 -4.53
CA ARG A 67 16.13 -12.13 -5.91
C ARG A 67 15.76 -10.70 -6.27
N GLN A 68 14.81 -10.12 -5.54
CA GLN A 68 14.26 -8.79 -5.76
C GLN A 68 14.23 -8.02 -4.43
N GLU A 69 14.07 -6.70 -4.49
CA GLU A 69 13.89 -5.89 -3.29
C GLU A 69 12.48 -6.15 -2.72
N ILE A 70 12.41 -6.33 -1.42
CA ILE A 70 11.15 -6.38 -0.68
C ILE A 70 11.19 -5.29 0.38
N VAL A 71 10.25 -4.35 0.30
CA VAL A 71 10.05 -3.29 1.29
C VAL A 71 8.83 -3.64 2.12
N LEU A 72 9.04 -3.78 3.43
CA LEU A 72 8.00 -4.16 4.38
C LEU A 72 7.77 -3.02 5.38
N VAL A 73 6.52 -2.60 5.52
CA VAL A 73 6.04 -1.60 6.50
C VAL A 73 5.00 -2.28 7.42
N PRO A 74 5.42 -2.85 8.57
CA PRO A 74 4.51 -3.59 9.45
C PRO A 74 3.42 -2.74 10.12
N VAL A 75 3.74 -1.48 10.39
CA VAL A 75 2.82 -0.51 10.97
C VAL A 75 2.78 0.70 10.06
N ALA A 76 1.83 0.70 9.12
CA ALA A 76 1.67 1.78 8.16
C ALA A 76 1.11 3.04 8.79
N ASN A 77 0.34 2.94 9.89
CA ASN A 77 -0.37 4.06 10.50
C ASN A 77 -0.07 4.24 12.01
N PRO A 78 1.08 4.85 12.38
CA PRO A 78 1.37 5.20 13.77
C PRO A 78 0.40 6.25 14.34
N VAL A 79 -0.30 7.02 13.50
CA VAL A 79 -1.28 8.03 13.93
C VAL A 79 -2.53 7.34 14.47
N GLY A 80 -3.08 6.37 13.74
CA GLY A 80 -4.23 5.60 14.20
C GLY A 80 -3.91 4.69 15.38
N LEU A 81 -2.67 4.19 15.49
CA LEU A 81 -2.28 3.22 16.52
C LEU A 81 -2.35 3.79 17.94
N GLU A 82 -2.14 5.10 18.09
CA GLU A 82 -2.26 5.78 19.38
C GLU A 82 -3.69 6.24 19.71
N GLN A 83 -4.63 6.16 18.76
CA GLN A 83 -6.01 6.59 18.98
C GLN A 83 -6.74 5.53 19.80
N VAL A 84 -6.75 5.71 21.12
CA VAL A 84 -7.48 4.86 22.05
C VAL A 84 -8.44 5.72 22.86
N LEU A 85 -9.72 5.36 22.83
CA LEU A 85 -10.78 6.01 23.61
C LEU A 85 -11.38 4.99 24.57
N MET A 86 -11.15 5.18 25.88
CA MET A 86 -11.65 4.27 26.93
C MET A 86 -11.29 2.80 26.65
N ASP A 87 -10.01 2.53 26.40
CA ASP A 87 -9.46 1.21 26.02
C ASP A 87 -10.01 0.62 24.71
N VAL A 88 -10.70 1.41 23.90
CA VAL A 88 -11.14 1.02 22.55
C VAL A 88 -10.21 1.65 21.50
N PRO A 89 -9.45 0.85 20.75
CA PRO A 89 -8.68 1.34 19.60
C PRO A 89 -9.61 1.88 18.51
N LEU A 90 -9.28 3.04 17.96
CA LEU A 90 -10.02 3.70 16.88
C LEU A 90 -9.08 3.90 15.70
N GLY A 91 -8.86 2.86 14.90
CA GLY A 91 -7.82 2.85 13.86
C GLY A 91 -8.30 3.19 12.46
N ARG A 92 -9.61 3.17 12.20
CA ARG A 92 -10.19 3.34 10.86
C ARG A 92 -10.21 4.78 10.33
N TYR A 93 -10.43 5.75 11.22
CA TYR A 93 -10.58 7.17 10.88
C TYR A 93 -9.65 8.03 11.74
N GLN A 94 -9.09 9.10 11.17
CA GLN A 94 -8.35 10.09 11.94
C GLN A 94 -9.31 10.89 12.82
N LEU A 95 -9.06 10.97 14.12
CA LEU A 95 -9.97 11.65 15.07
C LEU A 95 -10.12 13.14 14.80
N GLU A 96 -9.06 13.81 14.34
CA GLU A 96 -9.07 15.25 14.08
C GLU A 96 -9.98 15.64 12.90
N SER A 97 -9.90 14.91 11.78
CA SER A 97 -10.58 15.29 10.54
C SER A 97 -11.78 14.40 10.20
N GLY A 98 -11.94 13.26 10.88
CA GLY A 98 -12.93 12.23 10.51
C GLY A 98 -12.62 11.51 9.20
N GLN A 99 -11.46 11.75 8.58
CA GLN A 99 -11.10 11.11 7.32
C GLN A 99 -10.68 9.66 7.54
N ASN A 100 -11.11 8.78 6.64
CA ASN A 100 -10.67 7.40 6.61
C ASN A 100 -9.20 7.35 6.16
N PHE A 101 -8.33 6.64 6.90
CA PHE A 101 -6.90 6.57 6.58
C PHE A 101 -6.61 5.97 5.20
N ASN A 102 -7.47 5.05 4.73
CA ASN A 102 -7.39 4.42 3.43
C ASN A 102 -8.16 5.19 2.33
N ARG A 103 -8.38 6.50 2.48
CA ARG A 103 -8.99 7.39 1.46
C ARG A 103 -8.24 8.73 1.40
N GLY A 104 -8.34 9.42 0.27
CA GLY A 104 -7.76 10.76 0.11
C GLY A 104 -6.27 10.81 -0.24
N PHE A 105 -5.68 9.68 -0.66
CA PHE A 105 -4.36 9.66 -1.29
C PHE A 105 -4.30 10.59 -2.52
N ALA A 106 -3.14 11.16 -2.80
CA ALA A 106 -2.95 12.04 -3.94
C ALA A 106 -3.26 11.30 -5.25
N ASP A 107 -4.22 11.81 -6.02
CA ASP A 107 -4.48 11.32 -7.38
C ASP A 107 -3.70 12.19 -8.37
N LEU A 108 -2.68 11.60 -8.98
CA LEU A 108 -1.77 12.27 -9.91
C LEU A 108 -1.96 11.76 -11.35
N GLY A 109 -2.99 10.95 -11.60
CA GLY A 109 -3.18 10.25 -12.86
C GLY A 109 -3.33 11.20 -14.05
N GLU A 110 -4.17 12.22 -13.93
CA GLU A 110 -4.41 13.23 -14.98
C GLU A 110 -3.15 14.07 -15.22
N GLN A 111 -2.58 14.67 -14.17
CA GLN A 111 -1.35 15.47 -14.26
C GLN A 111 -0.19 14.71 -14.91
N VAL A 112 0.03 13.46 -14.51
CA VAL A 112 1.11 12.64 -15.07
C VAL A 112 0.77 12.19 -16.49
N GLY A 113 -0.48 11.83 -16.75
CA GLY A 113 -0.98 11.46 -18.08
C GLY A 113 -0.71 12.56 -19.10
N ASP A 114 -1.16 13.79 -18.82
CA ASP A 114 -0.97 14.95 -19.69
C ASP A 114 0.51 15.24 -19.96
N ALA A 115 1.37 15.04 -18.96
CA ALA A 115 2.80 15.30 -19.08
C ALA A 115 3.54 14.27 -19.95
N ILE A 116 3.05 13.03 -20.02
CA ILE A 116 3.74 11.94 -20.73
C ILE A 116 3.07 11.54 -22.04
N GLU A 117 1.83 11.97 -22.32
CA GLU A 117 1.04 11.51 -23.47
C GLU A 117 1.82 11.58 -24.79
N GLY A 118 2.49 12.71 -25.06
CA GLY A 118 3.30 12.91 -26.26
C GLY A 118 4.67 12.21 -26.27
N LEU A 119 5.06 11.57 -25.16
CA LEU A 119 6.33 10.88 -24.98
C LEU A 119 6.19 9.35 -25.04
N LEU A 120 4.96 8.82 -24.95
CA LEU A 120 4.68 7.39 -25.03
C LEU A 120 4.97 6.84 -26.43
N ASN A 121 5.49 5.62 -26.49
CA ASN A 121 5.80 4.93 -27.75
C ASN A 121 5.37 3.44 -27.71
N ALA A 122 5.81 2.65 -28.69
CA ALA A 122 5.45 1.24 -28.80
C ALA A 122 6.21 0.30 -27.84
N ASP A 123 7.19 0.81 -27.09
CA ASP A 123 8.00 0.06 -26.13
C ASP A 123 7.35 0.12 -24.72
N PRO A 124 6.79 -1.00 -24.22
CA PRO A 124 6.15 -1.02 -22.90
C PRO A 124 7.12 -0.81 -21.73
N GLU A 125 8.37 -1.25 -21.85
CA GLU A 125 9.37 -1.11 -20.78
C GLU A 125 9.79 0.35 -20.65
N HIS A 126 10.01 1.03 -21.79
CA HIS A 126 10.25 2.46 -21.83
C HIS A 126 9.09 3.25 -21.19
N ASN A 127 7.85 2.95 -21.60
CA ASN A 127 6.67 3.65 -21.09
C ASN A 127 6.49 3.44 -19.57
N LEU A 128 6.74 2.22 -19.07
CA LEU A 128 6.67 1.92 -17.64
C LEU A 128 7.67 2.76 -16.83
N GLU A 129 8.92 2.80 -17.26
CA GLU A 129 9.97 3.59 -16.64
C GLU A 129 9.64 5.09 -16.68
N LEU A 130 9.13 5.58 -17.82
CA LEU A 130 8.70 6.96 -17.97
C LEU A 130 7.58 7.34 -16.99
N ILE A 131 6.55 6.49 -16.88
CA ILE A 131 5.42 6.67 -15.96
C ILE A 131 5.92 6.69 -14.51
N ARG A 132 6.75 5.71 -14.12
CA ARG A 132 7.31 5.63 -12.76
C ARG A 132 8.08 6.88 -12.39
N ARG A 133 8.98 7.32 -13.27
CA ARG A 133 9.77 8.54 -13.06
C ARG A 133 8.90 9.76 -12.86
N HIS A 134 7.89 9.96 -13.71
CA HIS A 134 6.99 11.10 -13.60
C HIS A 134 6.10 11.05 -12.34
N LEU A 135 5.66 9.86 -11.93
CA LEU A 135 4.95 9.66 -10.66
C LEU A 135 5.83 9.99 -9.45
N ILE A 136 7.07 9.50 -9.43
CA ILE A 136 8.06 9.79 -8.38
C ILE A 136 8.28 11.30 -8.29
N ASP A 137 8.55 11.96 -9.43
CA ASP A 137 8.79 13.40 -9.47
C ASP A 137 7.56 14.21 -9.02
N ALA A 138 6.37 13.79 -9.44
CA ALA A 138 5.12 14.43 -9.02
C ALA A 138 4.88 14.27 -7.51
N LEU A 139 5.11 13.08 -6.94
CA LEU A 139 5.03 12.85 -5.50
C LEU A 139 6.13 13.60 -4.73
N ALA A 140 7.33 13.76 -5.28
CA ALA A 140 8.42 14.53 -4.66
C ALA A 140 8.07 16.03 -4.57
N ARG A 141 7.28 16.56 -5.51
CA ARG A 141 6.78 17.94 -5.50
C ARG A 141 5.64 18.18 -4.51
N GLN A 142 4.92 17.14 -4.09
CA GLN A 142 3.87 17.28 -3.07
C GLN A 142 4.43 17.81 -1.74
N ARG A 143 3.65 18.66 -1.08
CA ARG A 143 3.96 19.27 0.22
C ARG A 143 2.80 19.01 1.17
N PRO A 144 2.89 18.01 2.07
CA PRO A 144 1.80 17.72 2.99
C PRO A 144 1.62 18.91 3.94
N GLN A 145 0.37 19.23 4.26
CA GLN A 145 0.01 20.29 5.20
C GLN A 145 -0.45 19.75 6.55
N THR A 146 -0.82 18.46 6.59
CA THR A 146 -1.30 17.78 7.80
C THR A 146 -0.52 16.49 8.06
N GLN A 147 -0.58 15.98 9.28
CA GLN A 147 0.04 14.70 9.63
C GLN A 147 -0.54 13.54 8.80
N LEU A 148 -1.86 13.54 8.54
CA LEU A 148 -2.51 12.55 7.67
C LEU A 148 -1.97 12.61 6.24
N GLN A 149 -1.84 13.80 5.66
CA GLN A 149 -1.27 13.95 4.32
C GLN A 149 0.20 13.53 4.28
N SER A 150 0.96 13.83 5.34
CA SER A 150 2.36 13.40 5.47
C SER A 150 2.46 11.88 5.49
N LEU A 151 1.59 11.20 6.25
CA LEU A 151 1.51 9.75 6.30
C LEU A 151 1.22 9.16 4.91
N GLN A 152 0.15 9.63 4.26
CA GLN A 152 -0.27 9.14 2.96
C GLN A 152 0.81 9.33 1.90
N LEU A 153 1.45 10.50 1.90
CA LEU A 153 2.53 10.80 0.95
C LEU A 153 3.77 9.93 1.18
N THR A 154 4.15 9.67 2.44
CA THR A 154 5.24 8.75 2.78
C THR A 154 4.96 7.34 2.26
N LEU A 155 3.77 6.79 2.51
CA LEU A 155 3.39 5.47 2.01
C LEU A 155 3.34 5.41 0.48
N GLN A 156 2.81 6.46 -0.19
CA GLN A 156 2.81 6.54 -1.66
C GLN A 156 4.23 6.57 -2.23
N ARG A 157 5.14 7.34 -1.64
CA ARG A 157 6.54 7.41 -2.07
C ARG A 157 7.26 6.07 -1.94
N LEU A 158 7.00 5.33 -0.86
CA LEU A 158 7.56 3.99 -0.66
C LEU A 158 7.05 2.96 -1.68
N ALA A 159 5.81 3.12 -2.15
CA ALA A 159 5.12 2.16 -3.00
C ALA A 159 5.18 2.47 -4.52
N CYS A 160 5.39 3.72 -4.92
CA CYS A 160 5.11 4.19 -6.28
C CYS A 160 5.97 3.57 -7.40
N ASP A 161 7.17 3.12 -7.07
CA ASP A 161 8.15 2.48 -7.94
C ASP A 161 8.09 0.95 -7.87
N ALA A 162 7.25 0.38 -7.01
CA ALA A 162 7.11 -1.06 -6.87
C ALA A 162 6.43 -1.68 -8.11
N ASP A 163 6.83 -2.91 -8.44
CA ASP A 163 6.12 -3.77 -9.40
C ASP A 163 4.85 -4.35 -8.78
N MET A 164 4.86 -4.50 -7.46
CA MET A 164 3.79 -5.12 -6.70
C MET A 164 3.58 -4.40 -5.38
N VAL A 165 2.33 -4.01 -5.11
CA VAL A 165 1.90 -3.44 -3.84
C VAL A 165 0.91 -4.40 -3.18
N LEU A 166 1.25 -4.84 -1.98
CA LEU A 166 0.41 -5.65 -1.10
C LEU A 166 0.05 -4.83 0.14
N ASP A 167 -1.24 -4.59 0.34
CA ASP A 167 -1.73 -3.92 1.53
C ASP A 167 -2.59 -4.92 2.33
N LEU A 168 -2.11 -5.34 3.50
CA LEU A 168 -2.75 -6.34 4.35
C LEU A 168 -3.76 -5.67 5.28
N HIS A 169 -5.02 -6.05 5.12
CA HIS A 169 -6.17 -5.60 5.91
C HIS A 169 -6.78 -6.79 6.67
N CYS A 170 -7.72 -6.50 7.55
CA CYS A 170 -8.70 -7.48 7.99
C CYS A 170 -10.03 -6.78 8.18
N ASP A 171 -11.12 -7.44 7.81
CA ASP A 171 -12.44 -6.95 8.22
C ASP A 171 -12.72 -7.36 9.65
N PHE A 172 -13.65 -6.64 10.27
CA PHE A 172 -14.22 -7.04 11.56
C PHE A 172 -14.74 -8.49 11.51
N GLU A 173 -15.31 -8.85 10.36
CA GLU A 173 -15.94 -10.14 10.15
C GLU A 173 -15.97 -10.48 8.66
N ALA A 174 -15.14 -11.42 8.22
CA ALA A 174 -15.07 -11.85 6.83
C ALA A 174 -14.42 -13.23 6.71
N VAL A 175 -14.40 -13.78 5.49
CA VAL A 175 -13.45 -14.83 5.08
C VAL A 175 -12.20 -14.19 4.46
N ALA A 176 -11.10 -14.94 4.39
CA ALA A 176 -9.92 -14.49 3.66
C ALA A 176 -10.28 -14.18 2.20
N HIS A 177 -9.98 -12.95 1.76
CA HIS A 177 -10.35 -12.47 0.44
C HIS A 177 -9.31 -11.50 -0.10
N LEU A 178 -9.42 -11.22 -1.40
CA LEU A 178 -8.48 -10.39 -2.13
C LEU A 178 -9.22 -9.38 -2.98
N TYR A 179 -8.88 -8.10 -2.81
CA TYR A 179 -9.23 -7.06 -3.77
C TYR A 179 -8.13 -6.97 -4.83
N THR A 180 -8.52 -7.06 -6.09
CA THR A 180 -7.61 -6.93 -7.23
C THR A 180 -8.32 -6.23 -8.39
N THR A 181 -7.57 -5.76 -9.37
CA THR A 181 -8.18 -5.19 -10.57
C THR A 181 -8.78 -6.28 -11.46
N PRO A 182 -9.80 -5.95 -12.28
CA PRO A 182 -10.42 -6.91 -13.20
C PRO A 182 -9.45 -7.56 -14.20
N LYS A 183 -8.31 -6.91 -14.47
CA LYS A 183 -7.25 -7.41 -15.34
C LYS A 183 -5.91 -7.31 -14.60
N PRO A 184 -5.58 -8.29 -13.75
CA PRO A 184 -4.25 -8.35 -13.13
C PRO A 184 -3.19 -8.62 -14.22
N GLY A 185 -2.00 -8.06 -14.06
CA GLY A 185 -0.89 -8.32 -14.97
C GLY A 185 -0.49 -9.81 -15.00
N PRO A 186 0.24 -10.28 -16.02
CA PRO A 186 0.52 -11.70 -16.23
C PRO A 186 1.25 -12.40 -15.06
N GLY A 187 2.10 -11.67 -14.31
CA GLY A 187 2.74 -12.18 -13.11
C GLY A 187 1.76 -12.46 -11.95
N TRP A 188 0.70 -11.65 -11.84
CA TRP A 188 -0.31 -11.77 -10.80
C TRP A 188 -1.24 -12.97 -11.03
N SER A 189 -1.65 -13.20 -12.27
CA SER A 189 -2.55 -14.30 -12.64
C SER A 189 -2.02 -15.65 -12.14
N ARG A 190 -0.70 -15.85 -12.18
CA ARG A 190 -0.04 -17.07 -11.69
C ARG A 190 -0.04 -17.19 -10.17
N TRP A 191 0.17 -16.09 -9.46
CA TRP A 191 0.20 -16.08 -7.99
C TRP A 191 -1.22 -16.22 -7.40
N LEU A 192 -2.20 -15.54 -8.01
CA LEU A 192 -3.62 -15.67 -7.69
C LEU A 192 -4.12 -17.12 -7.86
N ALA A 193 -3.67 -17.80 -8.91
CA ALA A 193 -4.04 -19.19 -9.17
C ALA A 193 -3.52 -20.17 -8.08
N THR A 194 -2.43 -19.81 -7.39
CA THR A 194 -1.87 -20.60 -6.29
C THR A 194 -2.46 -20.27 -4.91
N TRP A 195 -3.17 -19.15 -4.79
CA TRP A 195 -3.82 -18.70 -3.55
C TRP A 195 -5.26 -19.23 -3.51
N ALA A 196 -5.52 -20.28 -2.71
CA ALA A 196 -6.85 -20.88 -2.56
C ALA A 196 -7.06 -21.35 -1.10
N PRO A 197 -8.29 -21.23 -0.54
CA PRO A 197 -9.52 -21.71 -1.17
C PRO A 197 -10.47 -20.57 -1.58
N LYS A 198 -10.84 -20.55 -2.88
CA LYS A 198 -11.86 -19.69 -3.51
C LYS A 198 -11.92 -18.25 -2.98
N PRO A 199 -10.98 -17.36 -3.37
CA PRO A 199 -11.13 -15.94 -3.09
C PRO A 199 -12.39 -15.43 -3.80
N ALA A 200 -13.30 -14.81 -3.06
CA ALA A 200 -14.26 -13.92 -3.66
C ALA A 200 -13.48 -12.70 -4.16
N CYS A 201 -13.17 -12.65 -5.45
CA CYS A 201 -12.61 -11.46 -6.08
C CYS A 201 -13.73 -10.44 -6.26
N TRP A 202 -13.70 -9.37 -5.49
CA TRP A 202 -14.62 -8.26 -5.65
C TRP A 202 -13.94 -7.16 -6.46
N PRO A 203 -14.36 -6.92 -7.72
CA PRO A 203 -13.88 -5.73 -8.43
C PRO A 203 -14.42 -4.49 -7.70
N PRO A 204 -13.61 -3.44 -7.49
CA PRO A 204 -14.13 -2.20 -6.96
C PRO A 204 -15.16 -1.63 -7.96
N THR A 205 -16.39 -1.35 -7.50
CA THR A 205 -17.42 -0.76 -8.35
C THR A 205 -17.02 0.66 -8.75
N PRO A 206 -16.88 0.97 -10.05
CA PRO A 206 -16.61 2.33 -10.48
C PRO A 206 -17.86 3.18 -10.23
N ARG A 207 -17.73 4.22 -9.40
CA ARG A 207 -18.68 5.34 -9.38
C ARG A 207 -18.11 6.45 -10.26
N PRO A 208 -18.91 7.13 -11.11
CA PRO A 208 -18.42 8.26 -11.86
C PRO A 208 -17.88 9.32 -10.88
N GLY A 209 -16.62 9.75 -11.06
CA GLY A 209 -16.01 10.84 -10.30
C GLY A 209 -15.39 10.51 -8.93
N ARG A 210 -15.17 9.24 -8.56
CA ARG A 210 -14.42 8.88 -7.34
C ARG A 210 -13.47 7.70 -7.55
N SER A 211 -12.30 7.77 -6.92
CA SER A 211 -11.27 6.74 -6.95
C SER A 211 -11.77 5.40 -6.39
N THR A 212 -11.38 4.31 -7.07
CA THR A 212 -11.76 2.93 -6.76
C THR A 212 -10.99 2.40 -5.55
N ASN A 213 -11.64 2.38 -4.39
CA ASN A 213 -11.35 1.45 -3.30
C ASN A 213 -12.70 1.14 -2.61
N ALA A 214 -13.28 -0.01 -2.91
CA ALA A 214 -14.52 -0.49 -2.31
C ALA A 214 -14.22 -1.70 -1.44
N SER A 215 -14.40 -1.58 -0.13
CA SER A 215 -14.64 -2.72 0.76
C SER A 215 -16.13 -2.74 1.07
N ALA A 216 -16.78 -3.88 0.81
CA ALA A 216 -18.19 -4.10 1.10
C ALA A 216 -18.28 -5.16 2.21
N CYS A 217 -18.88 -4.78 3.34
CA CYS A 217 -19.07 -5.63 4.51
C CYS A 217 -20.27 -6.57 4.35
N CYS A 218 -20.13 -7.84 4.76
CA CYS A 218 -21.24 -8.75 5.11
C CYS A 218 -20.81 -9.63 6.30
N GLY A 219 -21.58 -9.62 7.39
CA GLY A 219 -21.27 -10.32 8.64
C GLY A 219 -21.45 -11.85 8.61
N GLY A 220 -20.55 -12.56 9.29
CA GLY A 220 -20.74 -13.74 10.13
C GLY A 220 -19.46 -14.07 10.95
N ASN A 221 -19.50 -13.99 12.29
CA ASN A 221 -18.40 -14.07 13.28
C ASN A 221 -17.16 -14.91 12.85
N CYS A 222 -16.02 -14.26 12.54
CA CYS A 222 -14.65 -14.82 12.45
C CYS A 222 -13.62 -13.72 12.04
N ASN A 223 -12.51 -13.58 12.79
CA ASN A 223 -11.36 -12.72 12.44
C ASN A 223 -10.62 -13.29 11.22
N SER A 224 -10.61 -12.63 10.06
CA SER A 224 -9.81 -13.07 8.91
C SER A 224 -9.07 -11.92 8.21
N ALA A 225 -7.87 -12.24 7.71
CA ALA A 225 -7.03 -11.31 6.97
C ALA A 225 -7.48 -11.22 5.51
N SER A 226 -7.53 -10.00 4.97
CA SER A 226 -7.73 -9.69 3.57
C SER A 226 -6.49 -8.98 3.02
N ALA A 227 -6.28 -9.04 1.71
CA ALA A 227 -5.27 -8.23 1.07
C ALA A 227 -5.93 -7.38 -0.01
N SER A 228 -5.47 -6.15 -0.16
CA SER A 228 -5.81 -5.32 -1.31
C SER A 228 -4.58 -5.15 -2.19
N VAL A 229 -4.78 -5.41 -3.48
CA VAL A 229 -3.77 -5.33 -4.52
C VAL A 229 -4.16 -4.20 -5.44
N SER A 230 -3.36 -3.14 -5.43
CA SER A 230 -3.39 -2.13 -6.47
C SER A 230 -2.27 -2.44 -7.46
N PRO A 231 -2.55 -2.82 -8.71
CA PRO A 231 -1.55 -2.66 -9.75
C PRO A 231 -1.20 -1.17 -9.81
N SER A 232 0.06 -0.84 -10.05
CA SER A 232 0.39 0.44 -10.68
C SER A 232 -0.63 0.67 -11.80
N ARG A 233 -1.38 1.80 -11.77
CA ARG A 233 -2.49 2.10 -12.69
C ARG A 233 -2.00 2.18 -14.15
N GLN A 234 -1.65 1.04 -14.74
CA GLN A 234 -1.25 0.87 -16.14
C GLN A 234 -2.47 0.68 -17.06
N ALA A 235 -3.69 0.71 -16.51
CA ALA A 235 -4.92 0.38 -17.24
C ALA A 235 -5.76 1.59 -17.68
N ALA A 236 -5.27 2.82 -17.49
CA ALA A 236 -6.02 4.04 -17.85
C ALA A 236 -5.66 4.63 -19.22
N LEU A 237 -4.76 4.01 -20.00
CA LEU A 237 -4.29 4.53 -21.30
C LEU A 237 -4.43 3.49 -22.42
N ARG A 238 -5.64 2.95 -22.58
CA ARG A 238 -6.09 2.31 -23.83
C ARG A 238 -7.34 2.98 -24.34
#